data_AF-A0A7G2CF94-F1
#
_entry.id   AF-A0A7G2CF94-F1
#
_cell.length_a   1.000
_cell.length_b   1.000
_cell.length_c   1.000
_cell.angle_alpha   90.00
_cell.angle_beta   90.00
_cell.angle_gamma   90.00
#
_symmetry.space_group_name_H-M   'P 1'
#
loop_
_entity.id
_entity.type
_entity.pdbx_description
1 polymer ?
#
loop_
_entity_poly.entity_id
_entity_poly.type
_entity_poly.pdbx_seq_one_letter_code
_entity_poly.pdbx_strand_id
1 'polypeptide(L)'
;MEEWVRLQLLPEDNPQNWFSGVVTQQLYEKFLMLDKRNEGTLNAANLKLYKKGLPTVIDDGLPLDVSPLSTLFIDRYFETNVMMSGAEMDFRKFVDFVIAMETLPSCSRPHFFWKILDIEGTGVLTPMIVNSFFRETHAKLLSAGLDIPSRETIVQEVFDLIPTAQPLLVTREEFIRSSQAGLFTALIIDCLSFWTYENREQR
;
A
#
# COMPACT_ATOMS: atom_id res chain seq x y z
N MET A 1 -9.46 -19.11 17.01
CA MET A 1 -9.78 -17.92 16.18
C MET A 1 -9.06 -16.76 16.82
N GLU A 2 -7.89 -16.44 16.29
CA GLU A 2 -6.94 -15.51 16.91
C GLU A 2 -7.45 -14.07 16.84
N GLU A 3 -7.14 -13.29 17.87
CA GLU A 3 -7.71 -11.96 18.16
C GLU A 3 -7.49 -10.95 17.01
N TRP A 4 -6.43 -11.13 16.22
CA TRP A 4 -6.15 -10.33 15.02
C TRP A 4 -7.19 -10.54 13.90
N VAL A 5 -7.72 -11.77 13.77
CA VAL A 5 -8.81 -12.07 12.82
C VAL A 5 -10.06 -11.29 13.22
N ARG A 6 -10.35 -11.16 14.52
CA ARG A 6 -11.49 -10.37 15.01
C ARG A 6 -11.35 -8.87 14.75
N LEU A 7 -10.15 -8.31 14.88
CA LEU A 7 -9.90 -6.88 14.63
C LEU A 7 -10.04 -6.51 13.15
N GLN A 8 -9.68 -7.42 12.24
CA GLN A 8 -9.90 -7.27 10.79
C GLN A 8 -11.34 -7.62 10.33
N LEU A 9 -12.19 -8.09 11.26
CA LEU A 9 -13.58 -8.48 11.03
C LEU A 9 -14.58 -7.54 11.72
N LEU A 10 -14.12 -6.43 12.30
CA LEU A 10 -15.04 -5.39 12.76
C LEU A 10 -15.85 -4.87 11.56
N PRO A 11 -17.20 -4.85 11.62
CA PRO A 11 -18.03 -4.29 10.56
C PRO A 11 -17.60 -2.86 10.24
N GLU A 12 -17.46 -2.52 8.96
CA GLU A 12 -17.25 -1.15 8.49
C GLU A 12 -18.49 -0.28 8.75
N ASP A 13 -18.75 0.05 10.02
CA ASP A 13 -19.82 0.98 10.41
C ASP A 13 -19.22 2.18 11.14
N ASN A 14 -18.42 2.96 10.43
CA ASN A 14 -18.44 4.43 10.51
C ASN A 14 -17.57 4.99 9.37
N PRO A 15 -18.05 5.91 8.51
CA PRO A 15 -17.15 6.75 7.75
C PRO A 15 -16.37 7.58 8.78
N GLN A 16 -15.19 7.09 9.18
CA GLN A 16 -14.29 7.79 10.08
C GLN A 16 -14.11 9.17 9.47
N ASN A 17 -14.64 10.20 10.14
CA ASN A 17 -14.51 11.55 9.66
C ASN A 17 -13.01 11.89 9.73
N TRP A 18 -12.34 11.78 8.58
CA TRP A 18 -10.91 12.05 8.40
C TRP A 18 -10.53 13.47 8.82
N PHE A 19 -11.51 14.37 8.91
CA PHE A 19 -11.36 15.75 9.34
C PHE A 19 -11.73 15.97 10.81
N SER A 20 -11.99 14.91 11.58
CA SER A 20 -12.24 15.03 13.01
C SER A 20 -10.95 15.34 13.78
N GLY A 21 -11.09 16.02 14.93
CA GLY A 21 -9.95 16.28 15.82
C GLY A 21 -9.28 14.99 16.31
N VAL A 22 -10.06 13.92 16.52
CA VAL A 22 -9.55 12.61 16.95
C VAL A 22 -8.65 11.98 15.88
N VAL A 23 -9.11 11.94 14.61
CA VAL A 23 -8.28 11.40 13.51
C VAL A 23 -7.04 12.27 13.28
N THR A 24 -7.18 13.60 13.40
CA THR A 24 -6.03 14.52 13.29
C THR A 24 -4.98 14.24 14.37
N GLN A 25 -5.41 14.01 15.62
CA GLN A 25 -4.52 13.64 16.71
C GLN A 25 -3.82 12.30 16.44
N GLN A 26 -4.56 11.28 16.00
CA GLN A 26 -4.00 9.96 15.69
C GLN A 26 -2.99 10.00 14.53
N LEU A 27 -3.27 10.80 13.49
CA LEU A 27 -2.34 11.03 12.39
C LEU A 27 -1.04 11.68 12.89
N TYR A 28 -1.15 12.66 13.78
CA TYR A 28 0.01 13.34 14.35
C TYR A 28 0.83 12.43 15.27
N GLU A 29 0.16 11.64 16.12
CA GLU A 29 0.83 10.63 16.95
C GLU A 29 1.58 9.61 16.09
N LYS A 30 0.96 9.12 15.01
CA LYS A 30 1.60 8.21 14.05
C LYS A 30 2.84 8.83 13.39
N PHE A 31 2.74 10.09 12.99
CA PHE A 31 3.88 10.83 12.43
C PHE A 31 5.05 10.90 13.42
N LEU A 32 4.79 11.28 14.68
CA LEU A 32 5.81 11.33 15.73
C LEU A 32 6.41 9.96 16.04
N MET A 33 5.62 8.88 15.97
CA MET A 33 6.14 7.53 16.17
C MET A 33 7.16 7.14 15.09
N LEU A 34 6.96 7.60 13.84
CA LEU A 34 7.85 7.33 12.72
C LEU A 34 9.07 8.27 12.69
N ASP A 35 8.93 9.51 13.19
CA ASP A 35 10.03 10.49 13.29
C ASP A 35 10.99 10.17 14.45
N LYS A 36 11.69 9.04 14.34
CA LYS A 36 12.72 8.63 15.32
C LYS A 36 13.91 9.57 15.38
N ARG A 37 14.11 10.40 14.35
CA ARG A 37 15.20 11.37 14.25
C ARG A 37 14.87 12.68 14.96
N ASN A 38 13.58 12.93 15.24
CA ASN A 38 13.07 14.15 15.85
C ASN A 38 13.48 15.39 15.03
N GLU A 39 13.36 15.28 13.71
CA GLU A 39 13.68 16.36 12.76
C GLU A 39 12.44 17.11 12.27
N GLY A 40 11.24 16.63 12.61
CA GLY A 40 9.98 17.18 12.13
C GLY A 40 9.62 16.76 10.70
N THR A 41 10.37 15.80 10.14
CA THR A 41 10.17 15.23 8.81
C THR A 41 10.49 13.74 8.78
N LEU A 42 9.95 13.01 7.80
CA LEU A 42 10.18 11.59 7.59
C LEU A 42 10.96 11.34 6.31
N ASN A 43 12.00 10.50 6.37
CA ASN A 43 12.64 9.97 5.16
C ASN A 43 12.07 8.58 4.80
N ALA A 44 12.58 7.98 3.72
CA ALA A 44 12.19 6.64 3.28
C ALA A 44 12.42 5.57 4.37
N ALA A 45 13.51 5.67 5.15
CA ALA A 45 13.78 4.72 6.23
C ALA A 45 12.76 4.84 7.36
N ASN A 46 12.32 6.06 7.71
CA ASN A 46 11.23 6.26 8.65
C ASN A 46 9.94 5.62 8.11
N LEU A 47 9.57 5.87 6.85
CA LEU A 47 8.32 5.37 6.27
C LEU A 47 8.32 3.86 6.02
N LYS A 48 9.49 3.22 5.89
CA LYS A 48 9.62 1.75 5.84
C LYS A 48 9.20 1.04 7.13
N LEU A 49 8.99 1.80 8.22
CA LEU A 49 8.40 1.33 9.47
C LEU A 49 6.89 1.63 9.56
N TYR A 50 6.27 2.12 8.49
CA TYR A 50 4.84 2.42 8.45
C TYR A 50 4.01 1.17 8.73
N LYS A 51 3.05 1.28 9.65
CA LYS A 51 2.06 0.25 9.98
C LYS A 51 0.67 0.71 9.53
N LYS A 52 -0.16 -0.20 9.02
CA LYS A 52 -1.49 0.16 8.49
C LYS A 52 -2.50 0.41 9.62
N GLY A 53 -3.50 1.27 9.37
CA GLY A 53 -4.60 1.57 10.28
C GLY A 53 -4.46 2.90 11.05
N LEU A 54 -5.62 3.41 11.50
CA LEU A 54 -5.78 4.57 12.38
C LEU A 54 -6.78 4.27 13.53
N PRO A 55 -6.38 4.35 14.81
CA PRO A 55 -5.02 4.63 15.30
C PRO A 55 -4.05 3.55 14.82
N THR A 56 -2.75 3.85 14.81
CA THR A 56 -1.75 2.84 14.44
C THR A 56 -1.84 1.71 15.43
N VAL A 57 -2.33 0.56 14.97
CA VAL A 57 -2.33 -0.64 15.79
C VAL A 57 -0.87 -1.02 15.96
N ILE A 58 -0.41 -1.15 17.21
CA ILE A 58 0.96 -1.61 17.50
C ILE A 58 1.17 -3.03 16.95
N ASP A 59 0.07 -3.78 16.84
CA ASP A 59 0.02 -5.14 16.33
C ASP A 59 -0.94 -5.21 15.14
N ASP A 60 -0.37 -5.10 13.93
CA ASP A 60 -1.05 -5.42 12.67
C ASP A 60 -0.84 -6.89 12.25
N GLY A 61 -0.38 -7.74 13.18
CA GLY A 61 0.02 -9.12 12.94
C GLY A 61 1.41 -9.27 12.33
N LEU A 62 2.09 -8.18 11.99
CA LEU A 62 3.45 -8.20 11.45
C LEU A 62 4.48 -7.82 12.52
N PRO A 63 5.72 -8.33 12.45
CA PRO A 63 6.80 -7.91 13.34
C PRO A 63 6.94 -6.37 13.39
N LEU A 64 7.36 -5.83 14.53
CA LEU A 64 7.36 -4.37 14.79
C LEU A 64 8.13 -3.55 13.73
N ASP A 65 9.18 -4.13 13.18
CA ASP A 65 10.07 -3.54 12.18
C ASP A 65 9.69 -3.85 10.72
N VAL A 66 8.58 -4.55 10.50
CA VAL A 66 8.11 -4.96 9.17
C VAL A 66 6.87 -4.16 8.79
N SER A 67 6.99 -3.30 7.78
CA SER A 67 5.83 -2.66 7.16
C SER A 67 5.06 -3.66 6.27
N PRO A 68 3.72 -3.60 6.24
CA PRO A 68 2.94 -4.32 5.24
C PRO A 68 3.24 -3.86 3.81
N LEU A 69 3.76 -2.64 3.64
CA LEU A 69 4.00 -2.04 2.33
C LEU A 69 5.33 -2.47 1.73
N SER A 70 5.36 -2.65 0.41
CA SER A 70 6.56 -2.92 -0.38
C SER A 70 7.58 -1.80 -0.21
N THR A 71 8.82 -2.13 0.12
CA THR A 71 9.92 -1.16 0.26
C THR A 71 10.19 -0.43 -1.04
N LEU A 72 10.07 -1.11 -2.19
CA LEU A 72 10.19 -0.50 -3.51
C LEU A 72 9.11 0.56 -3.74
N PHE A 73 7.87 0.30 -3.30
CA PHE A 73 6.79 1.29 -3.37
C PHE A 73 7.13 2.55 -2.58
N ILE A 74 7.68 2.39 -1.38
CA ILE A 74 8.10 3.52 -0.52
C ILE A 74 9.25 4.30 -1.18
N ASP A 75 10.28 3.61 -1.66
CA ASP A 75 11.43 4.28 -2.31
C ASP A 75 10.95 5.09 -3.53
N ARG A 76 10.10 4.49 -4.37
CA ARG A 76 9.49 5.17 -5.52
C ARG A 76 8.57 6.32 -5.13
N TYR A 77 7.84 6.23 -4.02
CA TYR A 77 7.05 7.36 -3.51
C TYR A 77 7.94 8.58 -3.24
N PHE A 78 9.09 8.41 -2.57
CA PHE A 78 10.01 9.50 -2.25
C PHE A 78 10.65 10.10 -3.51
N GLU A 79 11.04 9.24 -4.47
CA GLU A 79 11.61 9.68 -5.75
C GLU A 79 10.62 10.51 -6.59
N THR A 80 9.32 10.18 -6.53
CA THR A 80 8.31 10.78 -7.41
C THR A 80 7.55 11.96 -6.79
N ASN A 81 7.34 11.97 -5.46
CA ASN A 81 6.48 12.94 -4.79
C ASN A 81 7.24 13.95 -3.94
N VAL A 82 8.48 13.66 -3.53
CA VAL A 82 9.25 14.54 -2.63
C VAL A 82 10.38 15.26 -3.37
N MET A 83 10.83 14.70 -4.50
CA MET A 83 11.86 15.24 -5.41
C MET A 83 13.23 15.44 -4.75
N MET A 84 14.29 14.86 -5.33
CA MET A 84 15.72 14.92 -4.94
C MET A 84 16.22 13.89 -3.91
N SER A 85 17.52 13.60 -3.98
CA SER A 85 18.26 12.80 -2.99
C SER A 85 18.26 13.51 -1.63
N GLY A 86 17.89 12.80 -0.56
CA GLY A 86 17.64 13.40 0.76
C GLY A 86 16.23 13.97 0.93
N ALA A 87 15.28 13.51 0.12
CA ALA A 87 13.87 13.87 0.19
C ALA A 87 13.24 13.61 1.57
N GLU A 88 12.69 14.67 2.16
CA GLU A 88 12.02 14.66 3.47
C GLU A 88 10.51 14.93 3.32
N MET A 89 9.70 14.12 4.01
CA MET A 89 8.25 14.21 4.05
C MET A 89 7.80 14.99 5.29
N ASP A 90 7.19 16.16 5.08
CA ASP A 90 6.52 16.91 6.15
C ASP A 90 5.18 16.25 6.56
N PHE A 91 4.61 16.71 7.69
CA PHE A 91 3.35 16.18 8.20
C PHE A 91 2.19 16.27 7.19
N ARG A 92 2.14 17.31 6.35
CA ARG A 92 1.06 17.46 5.36
C ARG A 92 1.17 16.36 4.28
N LYS A 93 2.36 16.14 3.74
CA LYS A 93 2.62 15.07 2.77
C LYS A 93 2.36 13.69 3.38
N PHE A 94 2.68 13.52 4.66
CA PHE A 94 2.36 12.30 5.40
C PHE A 94 0.86 12.05 5.48
N VAL A 95 0.05 13.06 5.80
CA VAL A 95 -1.42 12.92 5.82
C VAL A 95 -1.95 12.53 4.44
N ASP A 96 -1.47 13.17 3.37
CA ASP A 96 -1.84 12.81 1.99
C ASP A 96 -1.46 11.35 1.66
N PHE A 97 -0.30 10.89 2.10
CA PHE A 97 0.13 9.49 1.96
C PHE A 97 -0.79 8.54 2.71
N VAL A 98 -1.08 8.78 4.00
CA VAL A 98 -1.94 7.91 4.80
C VAL A 98 -3.33 7.80 4.19
N ILE A 99 -3.93 8.92 3.77
CA ILE A 99 -5.23 8.90 3.10
C ILE A 99 -5.19 8.07 1.82
N ALA A 100 -4.13 8.18 1.02
CA ALA A 100 -3.98 7.37 -0.19
C ALA A 100 -3.92 5.87 0.12
N MET A 101 -3.20 5.48 1.18
CA MET A 101 -3.03 4.07 1.56
C MET A 101 -4.27 3.47 2.22
N GLU A 102 -4.93 4.21 3.12
CA GLU A 102 -6.10 3.73 3.86
C GLU A 102 -7.38 3.73 3.01
N THR A 103 -7.36 4.37 1.83
CA THR A 103 -8.47 4.29 0.86
C THR A 103 -8.35 3.14 -0.13
N LEU A 104 -7.27 2.35 -0.08
CA LEU A 104 -7.16 1.12 -0.87
C LEU A 104 -8.00 -0.01 -0.24
N PRO A 105 -8.71 -0.83 -1.05
CA PRO A 105 -8.67 -0.91 -2.52
C PRO A 105 -9.62 0.05 -3.26
N SER A 106 -10.48 0.80 -2.56
CA SER A 106 -11.47 1.73 -3.12
C SER A 106 -10.88 3.06 -3.66
N CYS A 107 -9.70 2.99 -4.27
CA CYS A 107 -8.86 4.14 -4.65
C CYS A 107 -9.62 5.24 -5.40
N SER A 108 -9.60 6.46 -4.86
CA SER A 108 -10.12 7.67 -5.53
C SER A 108 -9.05 8.46 -6.31
N ARG A 109 -7.78 8.04 -6.24
CA ARG A 109 -6.61 8.78 -6.76
C ARG A 109 -5.67 7.89 -7.60
N PRO A 110 -6.12 7.26 -8.70
CA PRO A 110 -5.28 6.34 -9.48
C PRO A 110 -4.03 7.02 -10.06
N HIS A 111 -4.08 8.32 -10.35
CA HIS A 111 -2.91 9.09 -10.80
C HIS A 111 -1.75 9.11 -9.80
N PHE A 112 -2.04 9.09 -8.49
CA PHE A 112 -1.02 9.05 -7.44
C PHE A 112 -0.19 7.77 -7.58
N PHE A 113 -0.86 6.63 -7.69
CA PHE A 113 -0.23 5.32 -7.78
C PHE A 113 0.47 5.12 -9.13
N TRP A 114 -0.12 5.56 -10.24
CA TRP A 114 0.50 5.44 -11.55
C TRP A 114 1.93 6.00 -11.59
N LYS A 115 2.13 7.21 -11.03
CA LYS A 115 3.45 7.86 -11.02
C LYS A 115 4.50 7.03 -10.28
N ILE A 116 4.09 6.28 -9.26
CA ILE A 116 4.97 5.46 -8.43
C ILE A 116 5.28 4.14 -9.15
N LEU A 117 4.25 3.52 -9.76
CA LEU A 117 4.33 2.21 -10.41
C LEU A 117 5.08 2.21 -11.75
N ASP A 118 5.01 3.31 -12.51
CA ASP A 118 5.72 3.47 -13.78
C ASP A 118 7.21 3.77 -13.54
N ILE A 119 7.94 2.76 -13.04
CA ILE A 119 9.35 2.88 -12.62
C ILE A 119 10.24 3.36 -13.78
N GLU A 120 9.98 2.84 -14.98
CA GLU A 120 10.79 3.09 -16.18
C GLU A 120 10.30 4.30 -16.99
N GLY A 121 9.14 4.88 -16.65
CA GLY A 121 8.55 5.99 -17.38
C GLY A 121 8.11 5.64 -18.81
N THR A 122 7.81 4.36 -19.05
CA THR A 122 7.45 3.84 -20.38
C THR A 122 5.96 4.02 -20.68
N GLY A 123 5.16 4.41 -19.68
CA GLY A 123 3.72 4.60 -19.83
C GLY A 123 2.92 3.30 -19.83
N VAL A 124 3.56 2.17 -19.52
CA VAL A 124 2.94 0.84 -19.47
C VAL A 124 3.44 0.05 -18.26
N LEU A 125 2.57 -0.77 -17.66
CA LEU A 125 2.93 -1.75 -16.65
C LEU A 125 2.98 -3.13 -17.28
N THR A 126 4.08 -3.85 -17.03
CA THR A 126 4.34 -5.21 -17.50
C THR A 126 4.46 -6.16 -16.30
N PRO A 127 4.41 -7.49 -16.50
CA PRO A 127 4.58 -8.46 -15.42
C PRO A 127 5.91 -8.30 -14.67
N MET A 128 6.97 -7.87 -15.36
CA MET A 128 8.27 -7.62 -14.75
C MET A 128 8.22 -6.44 -13.78
N ILE A 129 7.57 -5.34 -14.17
CA ILE A 129 7.40 -4.16 -13.31
C ILE A 129 6.55 -4.52 -12.09
N VAL A 130 5.41 -5.20 -12.31
CA VAL A 130 4.51 -5.61 -11.23
C VAL A 130 5.19 -6.58 -10.26
N ASN A 131 5.91 -7.59 -10.76
CA ASN A 131 6.65 -8.54 -9.94
C ASN A 131 7.77 -7.87 -9.11
N SER A 132 8.33 -6.75 -9.59
CA SER A 132 9.35 -6.01 -8.84
C SER A 132 8.79 -5.44 -7.52
N PHE A 133 7.54 -4.98 -7.52
CA PHE A 133 6.83 -4.57 -6.29
C PHE A 133 6.39 -5.76 -5.46
N PHE A 134 5.80 -6.78 -6.11
CA PHE A 134 5.17 -7.90 -5.44
C PHE A 134 6.16 -8.89 -4.81
N ARG A 135 7.40 -8.98 -5.31
CA ARG A 135 8.41 -9.92 -4.80
C ARG A 135 8.60 -9.84 -3.29
N GLU A 136 8.69 -8.64 -2.74
CA GLU A 136 8.86 -8.47 -1.29
C GLU A 136 7.55 -8.79 -0.53
N THR A 137 6.41 -8.34 -1.06
CA THR A 137 5.07 -8.65 -0.53
C THR A 137 4.87 -10.17 -0.41
N HIS A 138 5.20 -10.92 -1.46
CA HIS A 138 5.14 -12.39 -1.49
C HIS A 138 6.08 -13.02 -0.46
N ALA A 139 7.32 -12.54 -0.35
CA ALA A 139 8.28 -13.03 0.64
C ALA A 139 7.79 -12.81 2.08
N LYS A 140 7.15 -11.67 2.38
CA LYS A 140 6.55 -11.39 3.70
C LYS A 140 5.47 -12.42 4.04
N LEU A 141 4.58 -12.70 3.09
CA LEU A 141 3.49 -13.68 3.28
C LEU A 141 4.03 -15.11 3.52
N LEU A 142 5.03 -15.54 2.73
CA LEU A 142 5.69 -16.83 2.96
C LEU A 142 6.40 -16.90 4.32
N SER A 143 7.07 -15.82 4.74
CA SER A 143 7.74 -15.76 6.04
C SER A 143 6.77 -15.82 7.22
N ALA A 144 5.52 -15.40 7.01
CA ALA A 144 4.42 -15.55 7.97
C ALA A 144 3.81 -16.97 7.97
N GLY A 145 4.33 -17.90 7.16
CA GLY A 145 3.87 -19.29 7.10
C GLY A 145 2.55 -19.48 6.33
N LEU A 146 2.18 -18.50 5.50
CA LEU A 146 0.94 -18.54 4.72
C LEU A 146 1.14 -19.35 3.43
N ASP A 147 0.16 -20.17 3.09
CA ASP A 147 0.11 -20.87 1.81
C ASP A 147 -0.51 -19.94 0.77
N ILE A 148 0.28 -19.56 -0.23
CA ILE A 148 -0.11 -18.63 -1.29
C ILE A 148 0.36 -19.14 -2.64
N PRO A 149 -0.35 -18.81 -3.75
CA PRO A 149 0.06 -19.22 -5.07
C PRO A 149 1.44 -18.69 -5.50
N SER A 150 1.95 -19.19 -6.63
CA SER A 150 3.20 -18.69 -7.20
C SER A 150 3.06 -17.21 -7.59
N ARG A 151 4.19 -16.50 -7.62
CA ARG A 151 4.22 -15.09 -8.04
C ARG A 151 3.70 -14.94 -9.46
N GLU A 152 4.02 -15.88 -10.34
CA GLU A 152 3.60 -15.89 -11.73
C GLU A 152 2.07 -15.96 -11.86
N THR A 153 1.43 -16.85 -11.09
CA THR A 153 -0.03 -16.98 -11.06
C THR A 153 -0.68 -15.70 -10.52
N ILE A 154 -0.21 -15.18 -9.39
CA ILE A 154 -0.78 -13.97 -8.78
C ILE A 154 -0.62 -12.75 -9.69
N VAL A 155 0.55 -12.60 -10.33
CA VAL A 155 0.77 -11.50 -11.27
C VAL A 155 -0.22 -11.59 -12.43
N GLN A 156 -0.46 -12.79 -13.00
CA GLN A 156 -1.47 -12.95 -14.05
C GLN A 156 -2.86 -12.55 -13.57
N GLU A 157 -3.29 -13.02 -12.40
CA GLU A 157 -4.60 -12.69 -11.83
C GLU A 157 -4.76 -11.19 -11.55
N VAL A 158 -3.70 -10.52 -11.11
CA VAL A 158 -3.70 -9.05 -10.94
C VAL A 158 -3.89 -8.34 -12.29
N PHE A 159 -3.28 -8.83 -13.37
CA PHE A 159 -3.50 -8.25 -14.70
C PHE A 159 -4.92 -8.47 -15.22
N ASP A 160 -5.60 -9.55 -14.82
CA ASP A 160 -6.99 -9.81 -15.20
C ASP A 160 -7.99 -8.83 -14.55
N LEU A 161 -7.60 -8.10 -13.50
CA LEU A 161 -8.43 -7.08 -12.85
C LEU A 161 -8.71 -5.87 -13.76
N ILE A 162 -7.79 -5.56 -14.68
CA ILE A 162 -7.89 -4.40 -15.56
C ILE A 162 -8.06 -4.90 -17.00
N PRO A 163 -9.20 -4.60 -17.64
CA PRO A 163 -9.37 -4.89 -19.06
C PRO A 163 -8.31 -4.16 -19.88
N THR A 164 -7.54 -4.90 -20.66
CA THR A 164 -6.44 -4.39 -21.48
C THR A 164 -6.63 -4.74 -22.94
N ALA A 165 -6.18 -3.86 -23.84
CA ALA A 165 -6.17 -4.14 -25.27
C ALA A 165 -5.12 -5.19 -25.66
N GLN A 166 -4.02 -5.27 -24.91
CA GLN A 166 -2.97 -6.26 -25.08
C GLN A 166 -2.81 -7.06 -23.77
N PRO A 167 -2.84 -8.40 -23.83
CA PRO A 167 -2.68 -9.22 -22.64
C PRO A 167 -1.41 -8.88 -21.86
N LEU A 168 -1.53 -8.80 -20.54
CA LEU A 168 -0.43 -8.52 -19.61
C LEU A 168 0.29 -7.18 -19.86
N LEU A 169 -0.39 -6.20 -20.45
CA LEU A 169 0.15 -4.87 -20.66
C LEU A 169 -0.92 -3.84 -20.32
N VAL A 170 -0.75 -3.15 -19.19
CA VAL A 170 -1.68 -2.11 -18.73
C VAL A 170 -1.10 -0.75 -19.07
N THR A 171 -1.78 0.01 -19.92
CA THR A 171 -1.43 1.40 -20.22
C THR A 171 -1.87 2.35 -19.11
N ARG A 172 -1.29 3.55 -19.08
CA ARG A 172 -1.71 4.63 -18.17
C ARG A 172 -3.21 4.91 -18.25
N GLU A 173 -3.76 4.96 -19.44
CA GLU A 173 -5.15 5.33 -19.68
C GLU A 173 -6.11 4.24 -19.20
N GLU A 174 -5.80 2.97 -19.46
CA GLU A 174 -6.56 1.82 -18.95
C GLU A 174 -6.54 1.78 -17.42
N PHE A 175 -5.36 1.98 -16.81
CA PHE A 175 -5.24 2.02 -15.36
C PHE A 175 -6.07 3.14 -14.73
N ILE A 176 -5.96 4.38 -15.21
CA ILE A 176 -6.68 5.52 -14.63
C ILE A 176 -8.20 5.39 -14.75
N ARG A 177 -8.68 4.78 -15.85
CA ARG A 177 -10.12 4.58 -16.09
C ARG A 177 -10.70 3.37 -15.37
N SER A 178 -9.86 2.43 -14.94
CA SER A 178 -10.32 1.22 -14.28
C SER A 178 -10.78 1.50 -12.86
N SER A 179 -11.99 1.03 -12.52
CA SER A 179 -12.47 1.00 -11.13
C SER A 179 -11.67 0.02 -10.25
N GLN A 180 -10.92 -0.90 -10.85
CA GLN A 180 -10.10 -1.90 -10.16
C GLN A 180 -8.65 -1.45 -9.95
N ALA A 181 -8.26 -0.24 -10.37
CA ALA A 181 -6.89 0.26 -10.25
C ALA A 181 -6.39 0.28 -8.80
N GLY A 182 -7.28 0.61 -7.85
CA GLY A 182 -6.98 0.57 -6.43
C GLY A 182 -6.72 -0.85 -5.92
N LEU A 183 -7.58 -1.79 -6.29
CA LEU A 183 -7.38 -3.20 -5.97
C LEU A 183 -6.07 -3.73 -6.57
N PHE A 184 -5.85 -3.51 -7.87
CA PHE A 184 -4.61 -3.85 -8.57
C PHE A 184 -3.39 -3.37 -7.78
N THR A 185 -3.41 -2.12 -7.34
CA THR A 185 -2.30 -1.53 -6.57
C THR A 185 -2.15 -2.18 -5.20
N ALA A 186 -3.26 -2.35 -4.47
CA ALA A 186 -3.26 -2.91 -3.13
C ALA A 186 -2.65 -4.31 -3.08
N LEU A 187 -3.02 -5.17 -4.04
CA LEU A 187 -2.54 -6.56 -4.09
C LEU A 187 -1.03 -6.68 -4.32
N ILE A 188 -0.42 -5.70 -5.00
CA ILE A 188 1.00 -5.78 -5.36
C ILE A 188 1.91 -5.10 -4.33
N ILE A 189 1.41 -4.07 -3.63
CA ILE A 189 2.24 -3.28 -2.70
C ILE A 189 1.96 -3.55 -1.22
N ASP A 190 0.86 -4.18 -0.84
CA ASP A 190 0.44 -4.31 0.57
C ASP A 190 0.05 -5.75 0.90
N CYS A 191 0.86 -6.42 1.74
CA CYS A 191 0.63 -7.84 2.06
C CYS A 191 -0.62 -8.07 2.90
N LEU A 192 -1.06 -7.11 3.72
CA LEU A 192 -2.29 -7.25 4.50
C LEU A 192 -3.52 -7.09 3.62
N SER A 193 -3.48 -6.15 2.67
CA SER A 193 -4.53 -6.03 1.64
C SER A 193 -4.59 -7.28 0.77
N PHE A 194 -3.45 -7.82 0.34
CA PHE A 194 -3.40 -9.08 -0.40
C PHE A 194 -4.05 -10.21 0.40
N TRP A 195 -3.61 -10.42 1.65
CA TRP A 195 -4.14 -11.49 2.49
C TRP A 195 -5.65 -11.36 2.76
N THR A 196 -6.12 -10.14 2.97
CA THR A 196 -7.56 -9.86 3.16
C THR A 196 -8.35 -10.23 1.92
N TYR A 197 -7.82 -9.95 0.73
CA TYR A 197 -8.45 -10.25 -0.54
C TYR A 197 -8.51 -11.76 -0.83
N GLU A 198 -7.40 -12.47 -0.66
CA GLU A 198 -7.35 -13.93 -0.87
C GLU A 198 -8.34 -14.69 0.02
N ASN A 199 -8.58 -14.20 1.24
CA ASN A 199 -9.49 -14.84 2.20
C ASN A 199 -10.93 -14.31 2.15
N ARG A 200 -11.28 -13.47 1.16
CA ARG A 200 -12.61 -12.83 1.11
C ARG A 200 -13.77 -13.81 0.95
N GLU A 201 -13.55 -14.96 0.31
CA GLU A 201 -14.58 -15.98 0.05
C GLU A 201 -14.75 -16.95 1.22
N GLN A 202 -13.80 -16.96 2.17
CA GLN A 202 -13.86 -17.77 3.38
C GLN A 202 -14.58 -17.06 4.54
N ARG A 203 -15.08 -15.84 4.31
CA ARG A 203 -15.80 -15.00 5.27
C ARG A 203 -17.31 -15.12 5.13
#